data_AF-A0A7S2LN17-F1
#
_entry.id   AF-A0A7S2LN17-F1
#
_cell.length_a   1.000
_cell.length_b   1.000
_cell.length_c   1.000
_cell.angle_alpha   90.00
_cell.angle_beta   90.00
_cell.angle_gamma   90.00
#
_symmetry.space_group_name_H-M   'P 1'
#
loop_
_entity.id
_entity.type
_entity.pdbx_description
1 polymer ?
#
loop_
_entity_poly.entity_id
_entity_poly.type
_entity_poly.pdbx_seq_one_letter_code
_entity_poly.pdbx_strand_id
1 'polypeptide(L)'
;FPGLGSIPGPFEVNPKEAVIVGDASTAEAKKAIQQVKQFQQEAEQMLAAVEKDRQADLTGYLSPVGMADLRGATNTINNLMDDATAAGTMRLQRLMLMSKYAFEDDAPFPVSKKGVVQKRGEVRADRLANSLQTYIQYSKELLQFL
;
A
#
# COMPACT_ATOMS: atom_id res chain seq x y z
N PHE A 1 7.28 -31.31 -19.36
CA PHE A 1 7.52 -30.54 -20.59
C PHE A 1 8.83 -29.79 -20.45
N PRO A 2 9.90 -30.19 -21.16
CA PRO A 2 11.13 -29.43 -21.20
C PRO A 2 10.89 -28.20 -22.09
N GLY A 3 10.93 -26.99 -21.53
CA GLY A 3 10.74 -25.75 -22.28
C GLY A 3 10.00 -24.63 -21.54
N LEU A 4 9.32 -24.92 -20.44
CA LEU A 4 8.90 -23.87 -19.51
C LEU A 4 10.09 -23.61 -18.59
N GLY A 5 10.80 -22.50 -18.81
CA GLY A 5 11.74 -21.97 -17.83
C GLY A 5 11.07 -21.88 -16.47
N SER A 6 11.85 -21.93 -15.39
CA SER A 6 11.32 -21.80 -14.03
C SER A 6 10.47 -20.53 -13.95
N ILE A 7 9.20 -20.66 -13.53
CA ILE A 7 8.36 -19.52 -13.22
C ILE A 7 9.07 -18.73 -12.10
N PRO A 8 9.40 -17.45 -12.30
CA PRO A 8 10.12 -16.67 -11.31
C PRO A 8 9.30 -16.56 -10.02
N GLY A 9 9.97 -16.65 -8.88
CA GLY A 9 9.31 -16.48 -7.58
C GLY A 9 8.82 -15.03 -7.37
N PRO A 10 7.91 -14.78 -6.41
CA PRO A 10 7.36 -13.43 -6.16
C PRO A 10 8.38 -12.32 -5.85
N PHE A 11 9.61 -12.68 -5.49
CA PHE A 11 10.72 -11.75 -5.23
C PHE A 11 11.64 -11.56 -6.44
N GLU A 12 11.50 -12.40 -7.46
CA GLU A 12 12.34 -12.46 -8.65
C GLU A 12 11.66 -11.82 -9.87
N VAL A 13 10.36 -11.51 -9.77
CA VAL A 13 9.61 -10.83 -10.83
C VAL A 13 10.08 -9.39 -10.95
N ASN A 14 10.64 -9.05 -12.12
CA ASN A 14 11.05 -7.71 -12.47
C ASN A 14 9.88 -6.93 -13.09
N PRO A 15 9.52 -5.73 -12.58
CA PRO A 15 8.45 -4.92 -13.18
C PRO A 15 8.66 -4.63 -14.67
N LYS A 16 9.92 -4.56 -15.14
CA LYS A 16 10.24 -4.32 -16.57
C LYS A 16 9.95 -5.51 -17.48
N GLU A 17 9.79 -6.69 -16.91
CA GLU A 17 9.48 -7.94 -17.60
C GLU A 17 8.02 -8.36 -17.36
N ALA A 18 7.22 -7.48 -16.75
CA ALA A 18 5.82 -7.70 -16.45
C ALA A 18 5.01 -7.94 -17.73
N VAL A 19 4.14 -8.93 -17.71
CA VAL A 19 3.22 -9.23 -18.82
C VAL A 19 1.80 -8.86 -18.40
N ILE A 20 1.24 -7.87 -19.11
CA ILE A 20 -0.15 -7.45 -18.96
C ILE A 20 -1.00 -8.20 -19.99
N VAL A 21 -1.89 -9.06 -19.51
CA VAL A 21 -2.83 -9.86 -20.33
C VAL A 21 -4.25 -9.31 -20.33
N GLY A 22 -4.60 -8.50 -19.32
CA GLY A 22 -5.91 -7.85 -19.20
C GLY A 22 -5.96 -6.47 -19.87
N ASP A 23 -7.17 -5.93 -20.03
CA ASP A 23 -7.37 -4.60 -20.58
C ASP A 23 -7.29 -3.51 -19.49
N ALA A 24 -6.11 -2.88 -19.40
CA ALA A 24 -5.85 -1.75 -18.51
C ALA A 24 -6.64 -0.48 -18.87
N SER A 25 -7.28 -0.44 -20.05
CA SER A 25 -8.06 0.71 -20.52
C SER A 25 -9.50 0.72 -19.98
N THR A 26 -9.95 -0.38 -19.38
CA THR A 26 -11.28 -0.49 -18.75
C THR A 26 -11.47 0.56 -17.66
N ALA A 27 -12.73 0.98 -17.46
CA ALA A 27 -13.06 1.95 -16.41
C ALA A 27 -12.68 1.43 -15.01
N GLU A 28 -12.80 0.12 -14.78
CA GLU A 28 -12.44 -0.53 -13.53
C GLU A 28 -10.92 -0.49 -13.29
N ALA A 29 -10.11 -0.89 -14.28
CA ALA A 29 -8.66 -0.84 -14.17
C ALA A 29 -8.16 0.60 -13.94
N LYS A 30 -8.66 1.56 -14.72
CA LYS A 30 -8.33 2.98 -14.54
C LYS A 30 -8.68 3.48 -13.13
N LYS A 31 -9.86 3.10 -12.62
CA LYS A 31 -10.28 3.45 -11.26
C LYS A 31 -9.36 2.84 -10.22
N ALA A 32 -9.02 1.56 -10.34
CA ALA A 32 -8.13 0.86 -9.41
C ALA A 32 -6.74 1.49 -9.37
N ILE A 33 -6.15 1.80 -10.54
CA ILE A 33 -4.85 2.47 -10.65
C ILE A 33 -4.91 3.86 -10.01
N GLN A 34 -5.99 4.60 -10.26
CA GLN A 34 -6.17 5.93 -9.68
C GLN A 34 -6.31 5.86 -8.16
N GLN A 35 -7.02 4.86 -7.63
CA GLN A 35 -7.14 4.65 -6.18
C GLN A 35 -5.77 4.38 -5.54
N VAL A 36 -4.95 3.50 -6.13
CA VAL A 36 -3.58 3.24 -5.62
C VAL A 36 -2.73 4.51 -5.63
N LYS A 37 -2.77 5.29 -6.72
CA LYS A 37 -2.05 6.58 -6.83
C LYS A 37 -2.52 7.59 -5.79
N GLN A 38 -3.83 7.68 -5.58
CA GLN A 38 -4.41 8.56 -4.56
C GLN A 38 -3.90 8.19 -3.16
N PHE A 39 -3.89 6.91 -2.80
CA PHE A 39 -3.39 6.49 -1.48
C PHE A 39 -1.89 6.73 -1.32
N GLN A 40 -1.11 6.55 -2.39
CA GLN A 40 0.31 6.87 -2.35
C GLN A 40 0.50 8.35 -2.02
N GLN A 41 -0.25 9.24 -2.69
CA GLN A 41 -0.18 10.68 -2.45
C GLN A 41 -0.63 11.05 -1.01
N GLU A 42 -1.71 10.46 -0.53
CA GLU A 42 -2.19 10.65 0.85
C GLU A 42 -1.14 10.16 1.86
N ALA A 43 -0.50 9.02 1.61
CA ALA A 43 0.58 8.50 2.46
C ALA A 43 1.80 9.43 2.47
N GLU A 44 2.18 10.00 1.32
CA GLU A 44 3.27 11.00 1.24
C GLU A 44 2.94 12.26 2.04
N GLN A 45 1.69 12.74 2.00
CA GLN A 45 1.25 13.88 2.80
C GLN A 45 1.26 13.58 4.31
N MET A 46 0.76 12.41 4.71
CA MET A 46 0.78 11.96 6.10
C MET A 46 2.21 11.81 6.63
N LEU A 47 3.11 11.27 5.81
CA LEU A 47 4.52 11.12 6.19
C LEU A 47 5.16 12.49 6.43
N ALA A 48 4.97 13.44 5.50
CA ALA A 48 5.48 14.79 5.65
C ALA A 48 4.92 15.49 6.91
N ALA A 49 3.65 15.26 7.25
CA ALA A 49 3.04 15.80 8.46
C ALA A 49 3.71 15.25 9.73
N VAL A 50 4.02 13.94 9.77
CA VAL A 50 4.63 13.25 10.92
C VAL A 50 6.11 13.60 11.09
N GLU A 51 6.81 13.79 9.97
CA GLU A 51 8.21 14.24 9.97
C GLU A 51 8.34 15.68 10.48
N LYS A 52 7.37 16.54 10.13
CA LYS A 52 7.32 17.93 10.61
C LYS A 52 6.86 18.02 12.07
N ASP A 53 5.84 17.27 12.44
CA ASP A 53 5.30 17.21 13.80
C ASP A 53 4.98 15.76 14.18
N ARG A 54 5.74 15.25 15.15
CA ARG A 54 5.58 13.88 15.68
C ARG A 54 4.21 13.68 16.36
N GLN A 55 3.56 14.77 16.74
CA GLN A 55 2.20 14.82 17.29
C GLN A 55 1.16 15.24 16.24
N ALA A 56 1.47 15.20 14.94
CA ALA A 56 0.47 15.45 13.90
C ALA A 56 -0.73 14.51 14.08
N ASP A 57 -1.92 15.11 14.08
CA ASP A 57 -3.18 14.39 14.07
C ASP A 57 -3.47 13.90 12.65
N LEU A 58 -3.43 12.58 12.49
CA LEU A 58 -3.67 11.92 11.21
C LEU A 58 -5.05 11.31 11.13
N THR A 59 -5.88 11.48 12.17
CA THR A 59 -7.21 10.86 12.22
C THR A 59 -8.13 11.41 11.14
N GLY A 60 -7.91 12.64 10.68
CA GLY A 60 -8.59 13.21 9.51
C GLY A 60 -8.27 12.50 8.19
N TYR A 61 -7.17 11.74 8.11
CA TYR A 61 -6.79 10.92 6.96
C TYR A 61 -7.22 9.45 7.10
N LEU A 62 -7.68 9.03 8.28
CA LEU A 62 -8.06 7.63 8.53
C LEU A 62 -9.31 7.18 7.75
N SER A 63 -10.10 8.07 7.16
CA SER A 63 -11.15 7.67 6.21
C SER A 63 -11.50 8.75 5.20
N PRO A 64 -11.32 8.42 3.90
CA PRO A 64 -12.48 8.09 3.08
C PRO A 64 -12.43 6.71 2.42
N VAL A 65 -11.28 6.01 2.47
CA VAL A 65 -11.06 4.81 1.68
C VAL A 65 -10.41 3.69 2.50
N GLY A 66 -11.13 2.58 2.62
CA GLY A 66 -10.86 1.53 3.59
C GLY A 66 -9.88 0.47 3.10
N MET A 67 -9.52 -0.43 4.01
CA MET A 67 -8.75 -1.63 3.68
C MET A 67 -9.39 -2.46 2.55
N ALA A 68 -10.74 -2.47 2.49
CA ALA A 68 -11.50 -3.17 1.45
C ALA A 68 -11.29 -2.56 0.06
N ASP A 69 -11.30 -1.23 -0.05
CA ASP A 69 -11.09 -0.53 -1.32
C ASP A 69 -9.66 -0.73 -1.83
N LEU A 70 -8.67 -0.65 -0.95
CA LEU A 70 -7.28 -0.94 -1.30
C LEU A 70 -7.11 -2.38 -1.79
N ARG A 71 -7.73 -3.35 -1.08
CA ARG A 71 -7.71 -4.75 -1.51
C ARG A 71 -8.38 -4.93 -2.87
N GLY A 72 -9.52 -4.27 -3.10
CA GLY A 72 -10.22 -4.28 -4.39
C GLY A 72 -9.34 -3.75 -5.51
N ALA A 73 -8.79 -2.55 -5.35
CA ALA A 73 -7.94 -1.92 -6.35
C ALA A 73 -6.69 -2.76 -6.68
N THR A 74 -6.01 -3.28 -5.67
CA THR A 74 -4.81 -4.13 -5.86
C THR A 74 -5.15 -5.47 -6.51
N ASN A 75 -6.30 -6.08 -6.19
CA ASN A 75 -6.79 -7.28 -6.88
C ASN A 75 -7.11 -7.00 -8.36
N THR A 76 -7.79 -5.89 -8.66
CA THR A 76 -8.08 -5.51 -10.05
C THR A 76 -6.80 -5.35 -10.84
N ILE A 77 -5.75 -4.72 -10.28
CA ILE A 77 -4.43 -4.61 -10.92
C ILE A 77 -3.78 -6.00 -11.11
N ASN A 78 -3.79 -6.85 -10.09
CA ASN A 78 -3.23 -8.19 -10.17
C ASN A 78 -3.90 -9.04 -11.27
N ASN A 79 -5.21 -8.89 -11.47
CA ASN A 79 -5.96 -9.60 -12.51
C ASN A 79 -5.65 -9.14 -13.94
N LEU A 80 -4.93 -8.03 -14.11
CA LEU A 80 -4.42 -7.61 -15.42
C LEU A 80 -3.17 -8.39 -15.83
N MET A 81 -2.53 -9.09 -14.89
CA MET A 81 -1.22 -9.70 -15.07
C MET A 81 -1.33 -11.18 -15.44
N ASP A 82 -0.32 -11.71 -16.13
CA ASP A 82 -0.16 -13.16 -16.27
C ASP A 82 0.20 -13.82 -14.93
N ASP A 83 0.11 -15.15 -14.82
CA ASP A 83 0.29 -15.87 -13.54
C ASP A 83 1.64 -15.58 -12.87
N ALA A 84 2.71 -15.45 -13.66
CA ALA A 84 4.05 -15.15 -13.15
C ALA A 84 4.11 -13.72 -12.58
N THR A 85 3.63 -12.73 -13.33
CA THR A 85 3.64 -11.33 -12.90
C THR A 85 2.65 -11.08 -11.75
N ALA A 86 1.51 -11.78 -11.75
CA ALA A 86 0.53 -11.77 -10.68
C ALA A 86 1.16 -12.21 -9.34
N ALA A 87 2.02 -13.22 -9.33
CA ALA A 87 2.71 -13.63 -8.11
C ALA A 87 3.53 -12.48 -7.47
N GLY A 88 4.21 -11.67 -8.30
CA GLY A 88 4.94 -10.49 -7.85
C GLY A 88 4.02 -9.38 -7.33
N THR A 89 2.96 -9.05 -8.07
CA THR A 89 2.02 -7.99 -7.67
C THR A 89 1.18 -8.37 -6.44
N MET A 90 0.82 -9.64 -6.26
CA MET A 90 0.14 -10.16 -5.06
C MET A 90 1.01 -10.04 -3.80
N ARG A 91 2.33 -10.25 -3.92
CA ARG A 91 3.26 -9.97 -2.81
C ARG A 91 3.20 -8.49 -2.42
N LEU A 92 3.28 -7.59 -3.39
CA LEU A 92 3.24 -6.15 -3.13
C LEU A 92 1.92 -5.72 -2.50
N GLN A 93 0.80 -6.24 -2.99
CA GLN A 93 -0.51 -6.10 -2.37
C GLN A 93 -0.48 -6.46 -0.89
N ARG A 94 0.04 -7.65 -0.53
CA ARG A 94 0.10 -8.09 0.87
C ARG A 94 0.89 -7.11 1.74
N LEU A 95 2.04 -6.65 1.25
CA LEU A 95 2.91 -5.74 1.97
C LEU A 95 2.28 -4.35 2.14
N MET A 96 1.58 -3.85 1.13
CA MET A 96 0.80 -2.62 1.20
C MET A 96 -0.32 -2.72 2.24
N LEU A 97 -1.11 -3.80 2.22
CA LEU A 97 -2.20 -4.02 3.18
C LEU A 97 -1.68 -4.13 4.62
N MET A 98 -0.57 -4.85 4.84
CA MET A 98 0.06 -4.95 6.17
C MET A 98 0.55 -3.58 6.67
N SER A 99 1.13 -2.78 5.78
CA SER A 99 1.62 -1.43 6.12
C SER A 99 0.46 -0.49 6.48
N LYS A 100 -0.64 -0.53 5.72
CA LYS A 100 -1.85 0.24 6.04
C LYS A 100 -2.47 -0.20 7.37
N TYR A 101 -2.50 -1.50 7.65
CA TYR A 101 -3.01 -2.00 8.93
C TYR A 101 -2.17 -1.50 10.11
N ALA A 102 -0.84 -1.57 10.00
CA ALA A 102 0.07 -1.05 11.02
C ALA A 102 -0.11 0.46 11.23
N PHE A 103 -0.29 1.21 10.14
CA PHE A 103 -0.64 2.63 10.22
C PHE A 103 -1.96 2.87 10.97
N GLU A 104 -3.03 2.16 10.62
CA GLU A 104 -4.35 2.33 11.23
C GLU A 104 -4.36 1.99 12.73
N ASP A 105 -3.52 1.07 13.18
CA ASP A 105 -3.34 0.73 14.60
C ASP A 105 -2.58 1.83 15.38
N ASP A 106 -1.54 2.40 14.76
CA ASP A 106 -0.67 3.40 15.39
C ASP A 106 -1.15 4.86 15.20
N ALA A 107 -2.00 5.14 14.22
CA ALA A 107 -2.46 6.50 13.89
C ALA A 107 -3.27 7.19 15.00
N PRO A 108 -4.26 6.53 15.65
CA PRO A 108 -4.99 7.12 16.76
C PRO A 108 -4.04 7.53 17.89
N PHE A 109 -4.38 8.58 18.64
CA PHE A 109 -3.62 8.91 19.83
C PHE A 109 -3.84 7.85 20.93
N PRO A 110 -2.81 7.50 21.71
CA PRO A 110 -2.98 6.63 22.86
C PRO A 110 -3.98 7.22 23.85
N VAL A 111 -4.86 6.39 24.41
CA VAL A 111 -5.79 6.79 25.46
C VAL A 111 -5.42 6.11 26.77
N SER A 112 -5.50 6.85 27.88
CA SER A 112 -5.36 6.27 29.21
C SER A 112 -6.56 5.38 29.56
N LYS A 113 -6.46 4.59 30.64
CA LYS A 113 -7.59 3.80 31.18
C LYS A 113 -8.84 4.63 31.49
N LYS A 114 -8.70 5.95 31.66
CA LYS A 114 -9.80 6.90 31.91
C LYS A 114 -10.31 7.59 30.64
N GLY A 115 -9.85 7.18 29.45
CA GLY A 115 -10.23 7.77 28.17
C GLY A 115 -9.53 9.09 27.83
N VAL A 116 -8.63 9.58 28.67
CA VAL A 116 -7.88 10.82 28.41
C VAL A 116 -6.82 10.56 27.35
N VAL A 117 -6.90 11.30 26.24
CA VAL A 117 -5.93 11.30 25.14
C VAL A 117 -4.54 11.69 25.66
N GLN A 118 -3.54 10.91 25.29
CA GLN A 118 -2.13 11.12 25.62
C GLN A 118 -1.34 11.46 24.37
N LYS A 119 -0.21 12.15 24.57
CA LYS A 119 0.75 12.38 23.49
C LYS A 119 1.29 11.06 22.95
N ARG A 120 1.56 11.02 21.65
CA ARG A 120 2.23 9.89 21.00
C ARG A 120 3.68 9.82 21.49
N GLY A 121 4.13 8.65 21.94
CA GLY A 121 5.55 8.42 22.25
C GLY A 121 6.40 8.34 20.97
N GLU A 122 7.70 8.58 21.09
CA GLU A 122 8.64 8.59 19.95
C GLU A 122 8.58 7.29 19.13
N VAL A 123 8.62 6.14 19.81
CA VAL A 123 8.55 4.81 19.16
C VAL A 123 7.29 4.65 18.31
N ARG A 124 6.14 5.16 18.76
CA ARG A 124 4.88 5.08 18.01
C ARG A 124 4.91 6.01 16.80
N ALA A 125 5.51 7.19 16.92
CA ALA A 125 5.71 8.08 15.79
C ALA A 125 6.66 7.48 14.74
N ASP A 126 7.72 6.79 15.17
CA ASP A 126 8.65 6.09 14.28
C ASP A 126 7.98 4.92 13.55
N ARG A 127 7.21 4.08 14.26
CA ARG A 127 6.45 2.99 13.62
C ARG A 127 5.46 3.52 12.59
N LEU A 128 4.80 4.63 12.91
CA LEU A 128 3.87 5.28 12.01
C LEU A 128 4.59 5.79 10.75
N ALA A 129 5.69 6.53 10.91
CA ALA A 129 6.48 7.00 9.77
C ALA A 129 6.99 5.82 8.90
N ASN A 130 7.49 4.76 9.54
CA ASN A 130 7.96 3.57 8.85
C ASN A 130 6.84 2.85 8.08
N SER A 131 5.65 2.74 8.66
CA SER A 131 4.49 2.12 7.98
C SER A 131 4.10 2.90 6.72
N LEU A 132 4.10 4.24 6.78
CA LEU A 132 3.82 5.11 5.63
C LEU A 132 4.92 4.99 4.57
N GLN A 133 6.18 5.05 4.97
CA GLN A 133 7.32 4.92 4.06
C GLN A 133 7.32 3.56 3.34
N THR A 134 7.06 2.48 4.08
CA THR A 134 6.95 1.12 3.55
C THR A 134 5.78 1.00 2.56
N TYR A 135 4.63 1.60 2.88
CA TYR A 135 3.50 1.66 1.96
C TYR A 135 3.83 2.41 0.67
N ILE A 136 4.48 3.58 0.77
CA ILE A 136 4.89 4.40 -0.38
C ILE A 136 5.87 3.64 -1.27
N GLN A 137 6.84 2.94 -0.67
CA GLN A 137 7.79 2.09 -1.40
C GLN A 137 7.06 1.04 -2.24
N TYR A 138 6.19 0.24 -1.62
CA TYR A 138 5.54 -0.87 -2.33
C TYR A 138 4.45 -0.42 -3.30
N SER A 139 3.78 0.71 -3.04
CA SER A 139 2.85 1.30 -4.01
C SER A 139 3.58 1.80 -5.26
N LYS A 140 4.75 2.43 -5.10
CA LYS A 140 5.62 2.81 -6.23
C LYS A 140 6.09 1.59 -7.02
N GLU A 141 6.53 0.54 -6.33
CA GLU A 141 6.94 -0.72 -6.98
C GLU A 141 5.77 -1.36 -7.73
N LEU A 142 4.57 -1.42 -7.15
CA LEU A 142 3.39 -1.98 -7.80
C LEU A 142 3.04 -1.22 -9.08
N LEU A 143 3.10 0.11 -9.04
CA LEU A 143 2.79 0.95 -10.19
C LEU A 143 3.82 0.85 -11.32
N GLN A 144 5.01 0.29 -11.08
CA GLN A 144 6.00 0.01 -12.13
C GLN A 144 5.64 -1.20 -13.00
N PHE A 145 4.68 -2.03 -12.57
CA PHE A 145 4.18 -3.16 -13.35
C PHE A 145 3.15 -2.76 -14.41
N LEU A 146 2.72 -1.50 -14.43
CA LEU A 146 1.69 -0.94 -15.30
C LEU A 146 2.30 0.02 -16.33
#